data_AF-E2SGF2-F1
#
_entry.id   AF-E2SGF2-F1
#
_cell.length_a   1.000
_cell.length_b   1.000
_cell.length_c   1.000
_cell.angle_alpha   90.00
_cell.angle_beta   90.00
_cell.angle_gamma   90.00
#
_symmetry.space_group_name_H-M   'P 1'
#
loop_
_entity.id
_entity.type
_entity.pdbx_description
1 polymer ?
#
loop_
_entity_poly.entity_id
_entity_poly.type
_entity_poly.pdbx_seq_one_letter_code
_entity_poly.pdbx_strand_id
1 'polypeptide(L)'
;MKTYQEYKVQLSEQLNGHHLRLFAILFFSSLLISLCKDSLIFVMDAKSLFYSIVSFCLSLFFSLVNYVILFLFIKRVRNEAFHLRDIRFGASRFLYLIAAGLLVSIVQLLVSTVATLLIMVPPLYYVGMSILNVFFILWNALIAYGVYDGVTQMKALVAGSFQLLWEQLRVILRGALVYMIWFVIAQVGILLVVQSFLGNGVSNNLMEVFTSAFQNTQALVSIVGIYLLYYVVQFYLLVPLYLLSANVYEDGKERWMK
;
A
#
# COMPACT_ATOMS: atom_id res chain seq x y z
N MET A 1 0.31 22.62 -14.74
CA MET A 1 -0.01 21.56 -13.76
C MET A 1 -1.44 21.78 -13.34
N LYS A 2 -2.27 20.73 -13.34
CA LYS A 2 -3.71 20.84 -13.05
C LYS A 2 -3.96 21.17 -11.57
N THR A 3 -5.07 21.84 -11.32
CA THR A 3 -5.52 22.19 -9.95
C THR A 3 -6.22 20.99 -9.31
N TYR A 4 -6.20 20.85 -7.98
CA TYR A 4 -6.88 19.74 -7.28
C TYR A 4 -8.36 19.57 -7.67
N GLN A 5 -9.06 20.66 -7.98
CA GLN A 5 -10.45 20.60 -8.43
C GLN A 5 -10.61 19.92 -9.80
N GLU A 6 -9.66 20.10 -10.72
CA GLU A 6 -9.65 19.45 -12.03
C GLU A 6 -9.39 17.95 -11.90
N TYR A 7 -8.46 17.54 -11.02
CA TYR A 7 -8.26 16.14 -10.69
C TYR A 7 -9.50 15.51 -10.04
N LYS A 8 -10.21 16.24 -9.18
CA LYS A 8 -11.44 15.74 -8.54
C LYS A 8 -12.54 15.43 -9.56
N VAL A 9 -12.72 16.28 -10.57
CA VAL A 9 -13.70 16.07 -11.65
C VAL A 9 -13.31 14.84 -12.48
N GLN A 10 -12.05 14.74 -12.91
CA GLN A 10 -11.54 13.58 -13.67
C GLN A 10 -11.66 12.27 -12.89
N LEU A 11 -11.33 12.30 -11.59
CA LEU A 11 -11.51 11.14 -10.71
C LEU A 11 -12.97 10.72 -10.60
N SER A 12 -13.89 11.67 -10.46
CA SER A 12 -15.31 11.36 -10.34
C SER A 12 -15.87 10.67 -11.60
N GLU A 13 -15.40 11.08 -12.78
CA GLU A 13 -15.76 10.44 -14.06
C GLU A 13 -15.12 9.05 -14.21
N GLN A 14 -13.83 8.92 -13.88
CA GLN A 14 -13.10 7.65 -13.98
C GLN A 14 -13.61 6.58 -13.00
N LEU A 15 -14.10 7.00 -11.83
CA LEU A 15 -14.65 6.15 -10.77
C LEU A 15 -16.10 5.74 -11.01
N ASN A 16 -16.86 6.50 -11.80
CA ASN A 16 -18.30 6.28 -11.98
C ASN A 16 -18.56 4.89 -12.61
N GLY A 17 -19.22 4.00 -11.86
CA GLY A 17 -19.50 2.61 -12.27
C GLY A 17 -18.33 1.60 -12.14
N HIS A 18 -17.11 2.05 -11.83
CA HIS A 18 -15.92 1.17 -11.79
C HIS A 18 -15.23 1.08 -10.43
N HIS A 19 -15.58 1.95 -9.48
CA HIS A 19 -15.02 1.99 -8.13
C HIS A 19 -15.09 0.62 -7.43
N LEU A 20 -16.27 -0.01 -7.43
CA LEU A 20 -16.49 -1.31 -6.78
C LEU A 20 -15.64 -2.43 -7.40
N ARG A 21 -15.43 -2.40 -8.72
CA ARG A 21 -14.61 -3.40 -9.41
C ARG A 21 -13.13 -3.25 -9.04
N LEU A 22 -12.60 -2.03 -9.05
CA LEU A 22 -11.21 -1.76 -8.67
C LEU A 22 -10.98 -2.07 -7.20
N PHE A 23 -11.92 -1.69 -6.33
CA PHE A 23 -11.92 -2.04 -4.92
C PHE A 23 -11.91 -3.57 -4.73
N ALA A 24 -12.82 -4.30 -5.36
CA ALA A 24 -12.90 -5.75 -5.21
C ALA A 24 -11.59 -6.44 -5.64
N ILE A 25 -11.03 -6.05 -6.80
CA ILE A 25 -9.76 -6.62 -7.27
C ILE A 25 -8.65 -6.38 -6.23
N LEU A 26 -8.54 -5.15 -5.73
CA LEU A 26 -7.48 -4.78 -4.80
C LEU A 26 -7.65 -5.40 -3.41
N PHE A 27 -8.89 -5.48 -2.93
CA PHE A 27 -9.24 -6.10 -1.66
C PHE A 27 -9.03 -7.62 -1.69
N PHE A 28 -9.60 -8.32 -2.68
CA PHE A 28 -9.51 -9.78 -2.75
C PHE A 28 -8.09 -10.26 -3.04
N SER A 29 -7.35 -9.57 -3.91
CA SER A 29 -5.93 -9.89 -4.14
C SER A 29 -5.09 -9.70 -2.89
N SER A 30 -5.29 -8.60 -2.16
CA SER A 30 -4.56 -8.33 -0.91
C SER A 30 -4.90 -9.33 0.18
N LEU A 31 -6.18 -9.73 0.30
CA LEU A 31 -6.61 -10.79 1.20
C LEU A 31 -6.00 -12.15 0.83
N LEU A 32 -6.03 -12.53 -0.45
CA LEU A 32 -5.42 -13.78 -0.91
C LEU A 32 -3.91 -13.81 -0.63
N ILE A 33 -3.22 -12.70 -0.89
CA ILE A 33 -1.79 -12.53 -0.57
C ILE A 33 -1.56 -12.76 0.93
N SER A 34 -2.32 -12.09 1.81
CA SER A 34 -2.17 -12.23 3.26
C SER A 34 -2.47 -13.66 3.72
N LEU A 35 -3.60 -14.22 3.29
CA LEU A 35 -4.02 -15.58 3.65
C LEU A 35 -2.97 -16.62 3.24
N CYS A 36 -2.44 -16.53 2.03
CA CYS A 36 -1.40 -17.47 1.56
C CYS A 36 -0.07 -17.28 2.31
N LYS A 37 0.28 -16.05 2.68
CA LYS A 37 1.51 -15.79 3.45
C LYS A 37 1.41 -16.31 4.87
N ASP A 38 0.28 -16.06 5.53
CA ASP A 38 0.08 -16.38 6.95
C ASP A 38 -0.27 -17.87 7.15
N SER A 39 -0.99 -18.50 6.22
CA SER A 39 -1.25 -19.95 6.26
C SER A 39 0.01 -20.81 6.12
N LEU A 40 1.05 -20.28 5.47
CA LEU A 40 2.32 -20.98 5.27
C LEU A 40 3.03 -21.29 6.60
N ILE A 41 2.83 -20.45 7.62
CA ILE A 41 3.34 -20.63 8.99
C ILE A 41 2.67 -21.82 9.68
N PHE A 42 1.42 -22.12 9.35
CA PHE A 42 0.67 -23.23 9.97
C PHE A 42 0.97 -24.58 9.34
N VAL A 43 1.41 -24.60 8.08
CA VAL A 43 1.70 -25.83 7.33
C VAL A 43 3.16 -26.26 7.48
N MET A 44 4.07 -25.32 7.75
CA MET A 44 5.51 -25.57 7.72
C MET A 44 6.17 -25.00 8.98
N ASP A 45 7.15 -25.73 9.53
CA ASP A 45 7.93 -25.22 10.67
C ASP A 45 8.69 -23.95 10.25
N ALA A 46 8.36 -22.84 10.90
CA ALA A 46 8.91 -21.51 10.65
C ALA A 46 10.43 -21.45 10.81
N LYS A 47 11.04 -22.41 11.53
CA LYS A 47 12.50 -22.52 11.70
C LYS A 47 13.19 -23.25 10.56
N SER A 48 12.46 -23.89 9.65
CA SER A 48 13.06 -24.65 8.55
C SER A 48 13.61 -23.74 7.45
N LEU A 49 14.77 -24.11 6.90
CA LEU A 49 15.33 -23.44 5.71
C LEU A 49 14.38 -23.51 4.51
N PHE A 50 13.63 -24.62 4.39
CA PHE A 50 12.65 -24.81 3.33
C PHE A 50 11.48 -23.83 3.44
N TYR A 51 10.95 -23.59 4.65
CA TYR A 51 9.96 -22.53 4.90
C TYR A 51 10.49 -21.16 4.46
N SER A 52 11.73 -20.81 4.84
CA SER A 52 12.33 -19.52 4.47
C SER A 52 12.45 -19.34 2.96
N ILE A 53 12.86 -20.38 2.22
CA ILE A 53 12.98 -20.33 0.75
C ILE A 53 11.59 -20.19 0.11
N VAL A 54 10.62 -21.01 0.53
CA VAL A 54 9.26 -20.97 -0.02
C VAL A 54 8.59 -19.64 0.30
N SER A 55 8.68 -19.15 1.54
CA SER A 55 8.14 -17.86 1.97
C SER A 55 8.78 -16.69 1.21
N PHE A 56 10.09 -16.75 0.94
CA PHE A 56 10.77 -15.76 0.12
C PHE A 56 10.26 -15.77 -1.33
N CYS A 57 10.19 -16.93 -1.99
CA CYS A 57 9.66 -17.05 -3.36
C CYS A 57 8.20 -16.57 -3.46
N LEU A 58 7.38 -16.93 -2.47
CA LEU A 58 5.98 -16.54 -2.42
C LEU A 58 5.82 -15.02 -2.20
N SER A 59 6.66 -14.42 -1.34
CA SER A 59 6.70 -12.98 -1.12
C SER A 59 7.11 -12.22 -2.39
N LEU A 60 8.08 -12.74 -3.15
CA LEU A 60 8.44 -12.19 -4.46
C LEU A 60 7.28 -12.26 -5.44
N PHE A 61 6.60 -13.41 -5.54
CA PHE A 61 5.43 -13.58 -6.40
C PHE A 61 4.31 -12.60 -6.03
N PHE A 62 4.00 -12.43 -4.75
CA PHE A 62 2.97 -11.49 -4.30
C PHE A 62 3.33 -10.03 -4.52
N SER A 63 4.62 -9.68 -4.40
CA SER A 63 5.12 -8.37 -4.80
C SER A 63 4.83 -8.12 -6.28
N LEU A 64 5.09 -9.11 -7.15
CA LEU A 64 4.76 -9.02 -8.58
C LEU A 64 3.27 -8.79 -8.81
N VAL A 65 2.41 -9.58 -8.16
CA VAL A 65 0.95 -9.45 -8.27
C VAL A 65 0.50 -8.04 -7.85
N ASN A 66 1.04 -7.52 -6.75
CA ASN A 66 0.73 -6.17 -6.27
C ASN A 66 1.12 -5.08 -7.30
N TYR A 67 2.31 -5.18 -7.90
CA TYR A 67 2.73 -4.26 -8.96
C TYR A 67 1.88 -4.37 -10.23
N VAL A 68 1.47 -5.58 -10.62
CA VAL A 68 0.58 -5.79 -11.77
C VAL A 68 -0.81 -5.21 -11.51
N ILE A 69 -1.32 -5.26 -10.27
CA ILE A 69 -2.58 -4.60 -9.90
C ILE A 69 -2.47 -3.09 -10.07
N LEU A 70 -1.32 -2.50 -9.74
CA LEU A 70 -1.09 -1.06 -9.96
C LEU A 70 -1.20 -0.70 -11.45
N PHE A 71 -0.80 -1.58 -12.38
CA PHE A 71 -0.93 -1.31 -13.82
C PHE A 71 -2.39 -1.15 -14.28
N LEU A 72 -3.36 -1.70 -13.55
CA LEU A 72 -4.78 -1.48 -13.84
C LEU A 72 -5.17 0.00 -13.70
N PHE A 73 -4.55 0.72 -12.76
CA PHE A 73 -4.86 2.13 -12.48
C PHE A 73 -4.35 3.05 -13.59
N ILE A 74 -3.13 2.84 -14.09
CA ILE A 74 -2.60 3.63 -15.21
C ILE A 74 -3.35 3.35 -16.51
N LYS A 75 -3.69 2.09 -16.79
CA LYS A 75 -4.53 1.75 -17.95
C LYS A 75 -5.91 2.38 -17.87
N ARG A 76 -6.48 2.44 -16.67
CA ARG A 76 -7.77 3.07 -16.45
C ARG A 76 -7.72 4.56 -16.77
N VAL A 77 -6.67 5.27 -16.35
CA VAL A 77 -6.46 6.68 -16.70
C VAL A 77 -6.32 6.86 -18.21
N ARG A 78 -5.68 5.91 -18.90
CA ARG A 78 -5.53 5.91 -20.37
C ARG A 78 -6.75 5.44 -21.15
N ASN A 79 -7.83 5.02 -20.47
CA ASN A 79 -8.99 4.36 -21.09
C ASN A 79 -8.63 3.11 -21.94
N GLU A 80 -7.59 2.38 -21.54
CA GLU A 80 -7.14 1.16 -22.22
C GLU A 80 -7.68 -0.11 -21.54
N ALA A 81 -7.91 -1.16 -22.34
CA ALA A 81 -8.27 -2.48 -21.81
C ALA A 81 -7.03 -3.21 -21.26
N PHE A 82 -7.21 -3.91 -20.14
CA PHE A 82 -6.17 -4.76 -19.55
C PHE A 82 -6.09 -6.11 -20.28
N HIS A 83 -4.87 -6.50 -20.66
CA HIS A 83 -4.61 -7.71 -21.44
C HIS A 83 -3.51 -8.57 -20.79
N LEU A 84 -3.50 -9.87 -21.12
CA LEU A 84 -2.47 -10.82 -20.69
C LEU A 84 -1.03 -10.40 -21.06
N ARG A 85 -0.88 -9.54 -22.08
CA ARG A 85 0.41 -8.96 -22.47
C ARG A 85 1.00 -8.05 -21.37
N ASP A 86 0.16 -7.38 -20.59
CA ASP A 86 0.60 -6.48 -19.51
C ASP A 86 1.14 -7.27 -18.32
N ILE A 87 0.55 -8.44 -18.04
CA ILE A 87 1.04 -9.38 -17.03
C ILE A 87 2.43 -9.90 -17.45
N ARG A 88 2.57 -10.29 -18.72
CA ARG A 88 3.85 -10.74 -19.28
C ARG A 88 4.91 -9.62 -19.25
N PHE A 89 4.49 -8.38 -19.45
CA PHE A 89 5.35 -7.20 -19.37
C PHE A 89 5.81 -6.90 -17.94
N GLY A 90 4.92 -7.02 -16.95
CA GLY A 90 5.29 -6.94 -15.53
C GLY A 90 6.28 -8.03 -15.13
N ALA A 91 6.07 -9.26 -15.62
CA ALA A 91 6.97 -10.38 -15.38
C ALA A 91 8.36 -10.19 -16.01
N SER A 92 8.44 -9.62 -17.23
CA SER A 92 9.73 -9.42 -17.90
C SER A 92 10.59 -8.33 -17.26
N ARG A 93 9.97 -7.38 -16.54
CA ARG A 93 10.66 -6.26 -15.86
C ARG A 93 10.66 -6.40 -14.34
N PHE A 94 10.33 -7.59 -13.85
CA PHE A 94 10.16 -7.87 -12.42
C PHE A 94 11.38 -7.49 -11.57
N LEU A 95 12.60 -7.72 -12.09
CA LEU A 95 13.84 -7.38 -11.39
C LEU A 95 13.94 -5.88 -11.07
N TYR A 96 13.49 -5.01 -11.97
CA TYR A 96 13.50 -3.56 -11.75
C TYR A 96 12.48 -3.15 -10.69
N LEU A 97 11.29 -3.76 -10.70
CA LEU A 97 10.25 -3.52 -9.69
C LEU A 97 10.73 -3.92 -8.29
N ILE A 98 11.30 -5.12 -8.15
CA ILE A 98 11.85 -5.57 -6.87
C ILE A 98 12.99 -4.67 -6.42
N ALA A 99 13.96 -4.41 -7.29
CA ALA A 99 15.14 -3.64 -6.90
C ALA A 99 14.76 -2.22 -6.48
N ALA A 100 13.84 -1.56 -7.20
CA ALA A 100 13.38 -0.22 -6.85
C ALA A 100 12.53 -0.24 -5.57
N GLY A 101 11.65 -1.23 -5.43
CA GLY A 101 10.87 -1.45 -4.20
C GLY A 101 11.74 -1.72 -2.98
N LEU A 102 12.83 -2.48 -3.13
CA LEU A 102 13.80 -2.73 -2.06
C LEU A 102 14.51 -1.43 -1.64
N LEU A 103 14.96 -0.62 -2.59
CA LEU A 103 15.57 0.68 -2.28
C LEU A 103 14.59 1.59 -1.52
N VAL A 104 13.36 1.69 -1.98
CA VAL A 104 12.32 2.48 -1.29
C VAL A 104 12.01 1.91 0.09
N SER A 105 11.99 0.59 0.25
CA SER A 105 11.76 -0.07 1.55
C SER A 105 12.89 0.22 2.54
N ILE A 106 14.15 0.25 2.08
CA ILE A 106 15.30 0.64 2.91
C ILE A 106 15.14 2.10 3.37
N VAL A 107 14.80 3.01 2.44
CA VAL A 107 14.54 4.42 2.77
C VAL A 107 13.38 4.54 3.76
N GLN A 108 12.29 3.81 3.54
CA GLN A 108 11.13 3.78 4.43
C GLN A 108 11.51 3.31 5.82
N LEU A 109 12.33 2.27 5.95
CA LEU A 109 12.79 1.76 7.23
C LEU A 109 13.64 2.81 7.98
N LEU A 110 14.56 3.47 7.30
CA LEU A 110 15.38 4.54 7.88
C LEU A 110 14.52 5.71 8.36
N VAL A 111 13.62 6.22 7.50
CA VAL A 111 12.76 7.36 7.83
C VAL A 111 11.78 7.01 8.95
N SER A 112 11.21 5.81 8.93
CA SER A 112 10.32 5.33 9.99
C SER A 112 11.05 5.20 11.32
N THR A 113 12.32 4.75 11.32
CA THR A 113 13.14 4.66 12.53
C THR A 113 13.39 6.04 13.12
N VAL A 114 13.72 7.04 12.30
CA VAL A 114 13.84 8.43 12.77
C VAL A 114 12.50 8.95 13.30
N ALA A 115 11.39 8.62 12.64
CA ALA A 115 10.06 9.01 13.10
C ALA A 115 9.66 8.37 14.43
N THR A 116 10.18 7.19 14.79
CA THR A 116 9.96 6.61 16.13
C THR A 116 10.56 7.43 17.26
N LEU A 117 11.55 8.29 17.00
CA LEU A 117 12.04 9.24 18.01
C LEU A 117 10.97 10.26 18.42
N LEU A 118 9.92 10.44 17.61
CA LEU A 118 8.78 11.32 17.89
C LEU A 118 7.70 10.66 18.77
N ILE A 119 7.90 9.43 19.24
CA ILE A 119 6.97 8.71 20.14
C ILE A 119 6.67 9.52 21.42
N MET A 120 7.57 10.43 21.81
CA MET A 120 7.38 11.33 22.96
C MET A 120 6.13 12.23 22.84
N VAL A 121 5.60 12.43 21.63
CA VAL A 121 4.33 13.14 21.41
C VAL A 121 3.39 12.25 20.58
N PRO A 122 2.57 11.38 21.22
CA PRO A 122 1.82 10.35 20.53
C PRO A 122 0.90 10.83 19.38
N PRO A 123 0.17 11.97 19.50
CA PRO A 123 -0.64 12.46 18.39
C PRO A 123 0.19 12.85 17.16
N LEU A 124 1.35 13.47 17.37
CA LEU A 124 2.27 13.84 16.28
C LEU A 124 2.88 12.59 15.62
N TYR A 125 3.16 11.55 16.41
CA TYR A 125 3.67 10.29 15.88
C TYR A 125 2.67 9.64 14.89
N TYR A 126 1.40 9.47 15.26
CA TYR A 126 0.41 8.84 14.36
C TYR A 126 0.15 9.65 13.09
N VAL A 127 0.09 10.98 13.21
CA VAL A 127 -0.07 11.87 12.05
C VAL A 127 1.17 11.80 11.14
N GLY A 128 2.37 11.87 11.70
CA GLY A 128 3.62 11.75 10.96
C GLY A 128 3.74 10.40 10.25
N MET A 129 3.44 9.31 10.95
CA MET A 129 3.43 7.96 10.36
C MET A 129 2.37 7.82 9.27
N SER A 130 1.22 8.46 9.40
CA SER A 130 0.20 8.47 8.35
C SER A 130 0.68 9.18 7.07
N ILE A 131 1.36 10.32 7.22
CA ILE A 131 1.91 11.07 6.08
C ILE A 131 2.98 10.24 5.37
N LEU A 132 3.91 9.66 6.14
CA LEU A 132 4.95 8.79 5.60
C LEU A 132 4.35 7.58 4.89
N ASN A 133 3.35 6.94 5.50
CA ASN A 133 2.68 5.79 4.91
C ASN A 133 2.07 6.11 3.54
N VAL A 134 1.31 7.21 3.45
CA VAL A 134 0.77 7.69 2.16
C VAL A 134 1.89 7.97 1.17
N PHE A 135 2.94 8.65 1.61
CA PHE A 135 4.06 9.01 0.74
C PHE A 135 4.72 7.77 0.11
N PHE A 136 5.06 6.76 0.91
CA PHE A 136 5.69 5.53 0.44
C PHE A 136 4.76 4.66 -0.40
N ILE A 137 3.47 4.59 -0.07
CA ILE A 137 2.46 3.90 -0.89
C ILE A 137 2.42 4.48 -2.30
N LEU A 138 2.37 5.81 -2.41
CA LEU A 138 2.29 6.49 -3.70
C LEU A 138 3.62 6.44 -4.45
N TRP A 139 4.75 6.46 -3.75
CA TRP A 139 6.07 6.30 -4.36
C TRP A 139 6.20 4.93 -5.04
N ASN A 140 5.80 3.87 -4.35
CA ASN A 140 5.75 2.53 -4.94
C ASN A 140 4.80 2.45 -6.14
N ALA A 141 3.66 3.15 -6.09
CA ALA A 141 2.74 3.23 -7.22
C ALA A 141 3.38 3.90 -8.45
N LEU A 142 4.06 5.03 -8.28
CA LEU A 142 4.73 5.73 -9.38
C LEU A 142 5.89 4.91 -9.98
N ILE A 143 6.64 4.19 -9.16
CA ILE A 143 7.67 3.26 -9.65
C ILE A 143 7.04 2.19 -10.55
N ALA A 144 5.90 1.64 -10.13
CA ALA A 144 5.18 0.65 -10.93
C ALA A 144 4.78 1.24 -12.30
N TYR A 145 4.20 2.43 -12.30
CA TYR A 145 3.82 3.15 -13.51
C TYR A 145 5.03 3.44 -14.42
N GLY A 146 6.15 3.85 -13.82
CA GLY A 146 7.40 4.10 -14.53
C GLY A 146 7.99 2.87 -15.21
N VAL A 147 7.96 1.72 -14.54
CA VAL A 147 8.40 0.45 -15.15
C VAL A 147 7.45 0.02 -16.27
N TYR A 148 6.14 0.24 -16.09
CA TYR A 148 5.14 -0.03 -17.12
C TYR A 148 5.39 0.76 -18.40
N ASP A 149 5.79 2.03 -18.30
CA ASP A 149 6.11 2.90 -19.45
C ASP A 149 7.49 2.66 -20.06
N GLY A 150 8.24 1.69 -19.56
CA GLY A 150 9.44 1.26 -20.22
C GLY A 150 10.74 1.75 -19.57
N VAL A 151 10.69 2.49 -18.47
CA VAL A 151 11.90 3.00 -17.81
C VAL A 151 12.62 1.89 -17.05
N THR A 152 13.92 1.76 -17.33
CA THR A 152 14.80 0.75 -16.74
C THR A 152 15.89 1.35 -15.86
N GLN A 153 16.09 2.68 -15.92
CA GLN A 153 17.10 3.35 -15.12
C GLN A 153 16.64 3.49 -13.66
N MET A 154 17.34 2.82 -12.74
CA MET A 154 17.03 2.81 -11.31
C MET A 154 17.01 4.21 -10.67
N LYS A 155 17.93 5.09 -11.09
CA LYS A 155 17.96 6.48 -10.64
C LYS A 155 16.68 7.22 -11.04
N ALA A 156 16.22 7.07 -12.28
CA ALA A 156 15.00 7.70 -12.76
C ALA A 156 13.76 7.12 -12.06
N LEU A 157 13.71 5.80 -11.87
CA LEU A 157 12.62 5.13 -11.15
C LEU A 157 12.51 5.62 -9.71
N VAL A 158 13.59 5.64 -8.94
CA VAL A 158 13.53 6.00 -7.52
C VAL A 158 13.50 7.51 -7.33
N ALA A 159 14.52 8.24 -7.81
CA ALA A 159 14.65 9.67 -7.58
C ALA A 159 13.66 10.50 -8.42
N GLY A 160 13.35 10.08 -9.64
CA GLY A 160 12.36 10.76 -10.47
C GLY A 160 10.93 10.60 -9.94
N SER A 161 10.58 9.42 -9.43
CA SER A 161 9.28 9.22 -8.76
C SER A 161 9.18 10.04 -7.46
N PHE A 162 10.28 10.16 -6.71
CA PHE A 162 10.35 11.03 -5.54
C PHE A 162 10.14 12.50 -5.92
N GLN A 163 10.80 12.97 -6.97
CA GLN A 163 10.69 14.35 -7.42
C GLN A 163 9.25 14.68 -7.86
N LEU A 164 8.60 13.78 -8.62
CA LEU A 164 7.19 13.94 -9.01
C LEU A 164 6.25 14.03 -7.79
N LEU A 165 6.45 13.18 -6.79
CA LEU A 165 5.70 13.26 -5.53
C LEU A 165 5.94 14.57 -4.81
N TRP A 166 7.19 15.01 -4.76
CA TRP A 166 7.58 16.22 -4.06
C TRP A 166 6.96 17.47 -4.71
N GLU A 167 7.01 17.56 -6.03
CA GLU A 167 6.41 18.66 -6.80
C GLU A 167 4.88 18.72 -6.62
N GLN A 168 4.22 17.57 -6.45
CA GLN A 168 2.76 17.46 -6.29
C GLN A 168 2.30 17.22 -4.85
N LEU A 169 3.19 17.39 -3.87
CA LEU A 169 2.95 17.02 -2.48
C LEU A 169 1.67 17.64 -1.91
N ARG A 170 1.38 18.91 -2.25
CA ARG A 170 0.17 19.61 -1.78
C ARG A 170 -1.12 19.00 -2.34
N VAL A 171 -1.12 18.59 -3.61
CA VAL A 171 -2.30 17.99 -4.27
C VAL A 171 -2.54 16.60 -3.70
N ILE A 172 -1.47 15.83 -3.54
CA ILE A 172 -1.49 14.48 -2.98
C ILE A 172 -1.94 14.47 -1.53
N LEU A 173 -1.39 15.35 -0.68
CA LEU A 173 -1.80 15.48 0.71
C LEU A 173 -3.29 15.83 0.82
N ARG A 174 -3.78 16.75 -0.01
CA ARG A 174 -5.22 17.10 -0.04
C ARG A 174 -6.10 15.93 -0.46
N GLY A 175 -5.70 15.16 -1.48
CA GLY A 175 -6.41 13.94 -1.91
C GLY A 175 -6.35 12.82 -0.87
N ALA A 176 -5.28 12.76 -0.09
CA ALA A 176 -5.06 11.74 0.94
C ALA A 176 -5.61 12.11 2.31
N LEU A 177 -6.14 13.31 2.53
CA LEU A 177 -6.64 13.75 3.84
C LEU A 177 -7.62 12.75 4.46
N VAL A 178 -8.60 12.28 3.68
CA VAL A 178 -9.62 11.33 4.16
C VAL A 178 -8.97 9.99 4.54
N TYR A 179 -8.02 9.52 3.74
CA TYR A 179 -7.25 8.31 4.03
C TYR A 179 -6.40 8.47 5.30
N MET A 180 -5.74 9.63 5.48
CA MET A 180 -4.91 9.89 6.65
C MET A 180 -5.72 9.98 7.94
N ILE A 181 -6.87 10.67 7.91
CA ILE A 181 -7.78 10.75 9.04
C ILE A 181 -8.28 9.35 9.41
N TRP A 182 -8.71 8.56 8.41
CA TRP A 182 -9.13 7.18 8.63
C TRP A 182 -8.01 6.33 9.24
N PHE A 183 -6.79 6.45 8.71
CA PHE A 183 -5.63 5.72 9.22
C PHE A 183 -5.39 6.01 10.70
N VAL A 184 -5.38 7.28 11.10
CA VAL A 184 -5.19 7.66 12.51
C VAL A 184 -6.33 7.14 13.39
N ILE A 185 -7.59 7.33 12.98
CA ILE A 185 -8.76 6.84 13.73
C ILE A 185 -8.70 5.33 13.91
N ALA A 186 -8.39 4.59 12.85
CA ALA A 186 -8.34 3.14 12.90
C ALA A 186 -7.17 2.63 13.75
N GLN A 187 -5.99 3.25 13.69
CA GLN A 187 -4.86 2.87 14.53
C GLN A 187 -5.17 3.09 16.03
N VAL A 188 -5.80 4.21 16.37
CA VAL A 188 -6.27 4.47 17.74
C VAL A 188 -7.36 3.49 18.15
N GLY A 189 -8.33 3.22 17.27
CA GLY A 189 -9.42 2.28 17.53
C GLY A 189 -8.92 0.85 17.77
N ILE A 190 -8.00 0.37 16.92
CA ILE A 190 -7.35 -0.94 17.09
C ILE A 190 -6.62 -0.98 18.42
N LEU A 191 -5.83 0.05 18.75
CA LEU A 191 -5.11 0.11 20.02
C LEU A 191 -6.05 0.02 21.22
N LEU A 192 -7.15 0.77 21.22
CA LEU A 192 -8.14 0.77 22.31
C LEU A 192 -8.82 -0.59 22.46
N VAL A 193 -9.24 -1.22 21.35
CA VAL A 193 -9.86 -2.55 21.37
C VAL A 193 -8.86 -3.59 21.90
N VAL A 194 -7.64 -3.61 21.36
CA VAL A 194 -6.59 -4.55 21.79
C VAL A 194 -6.28 -4.37 23.28
N GLN A 195 -6.06 -3.14 23.75
CA GLN A 195 -5.78 -2.85 25.17
C GLN A 195 -6.96 -3.22 26.08
N SER A 196 -8.21 -3.04 25.64
CA SER A 196 -9.39 -3.38 26.45
C SER A 196 -9.53 -4.87 26.76
N PHE A 197 -9.01 -5.74 25.88
CA PHE A 197 -9.09 -7.20 26.06
C PHE A 197 -7.79 -7.82 26.59
N LEU A 198 -6.65 -7.21 26.28
CA LEU A 198 -5.33 -7.82 26.52
C LEU A 198 -4.47 -7.05 27.54
N GLY A 199 -4.94 -5.91 28.03
CA GLY A 199 -4.24 -5.06 28.97
C GLY A 199 -3.05 -4.32 28.34
N ASN A 200 -2.43 -3.43 29.12
CA ASN A 200 -1.33 -2.56 28.66
C ASN A 200 0.00 -3.28 28.37
N GLY A 201 0.03 -4.62 28.44
CA GLY A 201 1.23 -5.44 28.35
C GLY A 201 1.40 -6.22 27.05
N VAL A 202 0.41 -6.23 26.15
CA VAL A 202 0.54 -6.99 24.90
C VAL A 202 1.32 -6.23 23.85
N SER A 203 2.36 -6.90 23.34
CA SER A 203 3.23 -6.41 22.30
C SER A 203 2.44 -6.14 21.00
N ASN A 204 2.98 -5.29 20.12
CA ASN A 204 2.42 -5.02 18.78
C ASN A 204 2.41 -6.25 17.83
N ASN A 205 2.62 -7.46 18.36
CA ASN A 205 2.76 -8.68 17.60
C ASN A 205 1.37 -9.32 17.40
N LEU A 206 0.84 -9.23 16.18
CA LEU A 206 -0.49 -9.75 15.80
C LEU A 206 -0.70 -11.20 16.24
N MET A 207 0.34 -12.03 16.20
CA MET A 207 0.26 -13.43 16.60
C MET A 207 -0.03 -13.61 18.11
N GLU A 208 0.55 -12.79 18.98
CA GLU A 208 0.29 -12.81 20.44
C GLU A 208 -1.12 -12.30 20.76
N VAL A 209 -1.57 -11.27 20.02
CA VAL A 209 -2.92 -10.73 20.12
C VAL A 209 -3.96 -11.78 19.72
N PHE A 210 -3.76 -12.47 18.59
CA PHE A 210 -4.70 -13.49 18.11
C PHE A 210 -4.70 -14.77 18.95
N THR A 211 -3.54 -15.25 19.41
CA THR A 211 -3.46 -16.43 20.28
C THR A 211 -4.09 -16.19 21.65
N SER A 212 -3.90 -15.01 22.22
CA SER A 212 -4.54 -14.61 23.48
C SER A 212 -6.05 -14.37 23.30
N ALA A 213 -6.47 -13.79 22.18
CA ALA A 213 -7.87 -13.60 21.86
C ALA A 213 -8.61 -14.92 21.58
N PHE A 214 -7.94 -15.97 21.10
CA PHE A 214 -8.53 -17.30 20.88
C PHE A 214 -9.12 -17.93 22.15
N GLN A 215 -8.62 -17.52 23.32
CA GLN A 215 -9.13 -17.99 24.61
C GLN A 215 -10.43 -17.27 25.03
N ASN A 216 -10.77 -16.15 24.39
CA ASN A 216 -11.99 -15.38 24.65
C ASN A 216 -12.71 -15.05 23.35
N THR A 217 -13.76 -15.81 23.04
CA THR A 217 -14.53 -15.68 21.79
C THR A 217 -15.04 -14.26 21.54
N GLN A 218 -15.40 -13.50 22.58
CA GLN A 218 -15.86 -12.11 22.45
C GLN A 218 -14.71 -11.15 22.08
N ALA A 219 -13.51 -11.37 22.64
CA ALA A 219 -12.32 -10.62 22.27
C ALA A 219 -11.93 -10.91 20.80
N LEU A 220 -11.98 -12.18 20.39
CA LEU A 220 -11.65 -12.57 19.02
C LEU A 220 -12.59 -11.95 17.99
N VAL A 221 -13.91 -11.97 18.23
CA VAL A 221 -14.89 -11.35 17.32
C VAL A 221 -14.66 -9.84 17.22
N SER A 222 -14.37 -9.17 18.33
CA SER A 222 -14.13 -7.73 18.36
C SER A 222 -12.84 -7.33 17.64
N ILE A 223 -11.76 -8.08 17.86
CA ILE A 223 -10.46 -7.87 17.21
C ILE A 223 -10.56 -8.14 15.70
N VAL A 224 -11.12 -9.28 15.30
CA VAL A 224 -11.33 -9.60 13.87
C VAL A 224 -12.21 -8.55 13.21
N GLY A 225 -13.29 -8.12 13.87
CA GLY A 225 -14.21 -7.11 13.37
C GLY A 225 -13.53 -5.77 13.09
N ILE A 226 -12.72 -5.26 14.03
CA ILE A 226 -12.04 -3.97 13.85
C ILE A 226 -10.95 -4.03 12.77
N TYR A 227 -10.20 -5.13 12.67
CA TYR A 227 -9.22 -5.32 11.60
C TYR A 227 -9.90 -5.43 10.23
N LEU A 228 -11.00 -6.18 10.12
CA LEU A 228 -11.75 -6.29 8.87
C LEU A 228 -12.30 -4.94 8.43
N LEU A 229 -12.86 -4.17 9.36
CA LEU A 229 -13.36 -2.83 9.11
C LEU A 229 -12.25 -1.87 8.70
N TYR A 230 -11.08 -1.95 9.36
CA TYR A 230 -9.88 -1.21 8.97
C TYR A 230 -9.49 -1.49 7.52
N TYR A 231 -9.31 -2.75 7.15
CA TYR A 231 -8.88 -3.12 5.79
C TYR A 231 -9.91 -2.76 4.72
N VAL A 232 -11.21 -3.02 4.96
CA VAL A 232 -12.27 -2.70 4.00
C VAL A 232 -12.27 -1.21 3.68
N VAL A 233 -12.30 -0.36 4.69
CA VAL A 233 -12.33 1.10 4.49
C VAL A 233 -10.99 1.61 3.92
N GLN A 234 -9.87 1.05 4.38
CA GLN A 234 -8.56 1.42 3.88
C GLN A 234 -8.43 1.16 2.39
N PHE A 235 -8.78 -0.05 1.92
CA PHE A 235 -8.71 -0.38 0.50
C PHE A 235 -9.73 0.38 -0.34
N TYR A 236 -10.91 0.70 0.21
CA TYR A 236 -11.88 1.55 -0.45
C TYR A 236 -11.31 2.96 -0.71
N LEU A 237 -10.64 3.56 0.28
CA LEU A 237 -10.03 4.88 0.18
C LEU A 237 -8.72 4.87 -0.64
N LEU A 238 -8.09 3.71 -0.81
CA LEU A 238 -6.86 3.57 -1.59
C LEU A 238 -7.10 3.64 -3.11
N VAL A 239 -8.27 3.17 -3.57
CA VAL A 239 -8.66 3.22 -4.99
C VAL A 239 -8.60 4.64 -5.59
N PRO A 240 -9.26 5.67 -5.02
CA PRO A 240 -9.17 7.03 -5.55
C PRO A 240 -7.75 7.60 -5.45
N LEU A 241 -6.96 7.17 -4.46
CA LEU A 241 -5.57 7.61 -4.31
C LEU A 241 -4.65 7.06 -5.39
N TYR A 242 -4.81 5.78 -5.76
CA TYR A 242 -4.04 5.21 -6.86
C TYR A 242 -4.44 5.76 -8.23
N LEU A 243 -5.71 6.12 -8.43
CA LEU A 243 -6.12 6.86 -9.62
C LEU A 243 -5.55 8.29 -9.62
N LEU A 244 -5.51 8.97 -8.48
CA LEU A 244 -4.90 10.29 -8.38
C LEU A 244 -3.41 10.23 -8.71
N SER A 245 -2.67 9.24 -8.19
CA SER A 245 -1.25 9.09 -8.51
C SER A 245 -1.01 8.72 -9.96
N ALA A 246 -1.88 7.92 -10.57
CA ALA A 246 -1.80 7.60 -12.00
C ALA A 246 -2.03 8.85 -12.86
N ASN A 247 -3.01 9.70 -12.53
CA ASN A 247 -3.22 10.97 -13.24
C ASN A 247 -2.04 11.94 -13.04
N VAL A 248 -1.48 12.01 -11.83
CA VAL A 248 -0.27 12.82 -11.54
C VAL A 248 0.93 12.33 -12.35
N TYR A 249 1.08 11.01 -12.48
CA TYR A 249 2.12 10.40 -13.29
C TYR A 249 1.96 10.78 -14.77
N GLU A 250 0.76 10.63 -15.35
CA GLU A 250 0.49 10.99 -16.75
C GLU A 250 0.80 12.46 -17.05
N ASP A 251 0.40 13.37 -16.18
CA ASP A 251 0.64 14.80 -16.35
C ASP A 251 2.14 15.17 -16.19
N GLY A 252 2.93 14.31 -15.54
CA GLY A 252 4.35 14.54 -15.23
C GLY A 252 5.36 13.72 -16.05
N LYS A 253 4.91 12.66 -16.73
CA LYS A 253 5.81 11.63 -17.33
C LYS A 253 6.80 12.20 -18.35
N GLU A 254 6.41 13.20 -19.14
CA GLU A 254 7.27 13.78 -20.19
C GLU A 254 8.49 14.55 -19.63
N ARG A 255 8.37 15.07 -18.41
CA ARG A 255 9.47 15.74 -17.71
C ARG A 255 10.37 14.75 -16.97
N TRP A 256 9.82 13.57 -16.69
CA TRP A 256 10.46 12.48 -15.96
C TRP A 256 11.24 11.51 -16.87
N MET A 257 10.86 11.38 -18.15
CA MET A 257 11.53 10.53 -19.15
C MET A 257 12.73 11.19 -19.86
N LYS A 258 13.11 12.42 -19.47
CA LYS A 258 14.32 13.12 -19.95
C LYS A 258 15.47 12.97 -18.97
#